data_AF-A0A382L1U8-F1
#
_entry.id   AF-A0A382L1U8-F1
#
_cell.length_a   1.000
_cell.length_b   1.000
_cell.length_c   1.000
_cell.angle_alpha   90.00
_cell.angle_beta   90.00
_cell.angle_gamma   90.00
#
_symmetry.space_group_name_H-M   'P 1'
#
loop_
_entity.id
_entity.type
_entity.pdbx_description
1 polymer ?
#
loop_
_entity_poly.entity_id
_entity_poly.type
_entity_poly.pdbx_seq_one_letter_code
_entity_poly.pdbx_strand_id
1 'polypeptide(L)'
;MSKRDYYEVLGVQNNADDQQIKSAYRKLALQYHPDRNPGDSQAEERFKEAAEAYAVLADSDKRARYNQFGHAGVEGVSGAQGFDPTIFS
;
A
#
# COMPACT_ATOMS: atom_id res chain seq x y z
N MET A 1 -18.59 2.13 -1.25
CA MET A 1 -17.65 3.23 -1.57
C MET A 1 -16.49 2.63 -2.33
N SER A 2 -16.04 3.22 -3.43
CA SER A 2 -14.85 2.73 -4.14
C SER A 2 -13.64 2.73 -3.21
N LYS A 3 -12.81 1.68 -3.28
CA LYS A 3 -11.47 1.69 -2.66
C LYS A 3 -10.70 2.91 -3.19
N ARG A 4 -9.90 3.54 -2.32
CA ARG A 4 -9.04 4.66 -2.71
C ARG A 4 -7.95 4.17 -3.65
N ASP A 5 -7.54 5.04 -4.57
CA ASP A 5 -6.46 4.73 -5.49
C ASP A 5 -5.14 4.50 -4.72
N TYR A 6 -4.38 3.47 -5.08
CA TYR A 6 -3.16 3.12 -4.36
C TYR A 6 -2.07 4.18 -4.44
N TYR A 7 -2.02 4.96 -5.53
CA TYR A 7 -1.12 6.10 -5.63
C TYR A 7 -1.53 7.21 -4.66
N GLU A 8 -2.84 7.44 -4.50
CA GLU A 8 -3.37 8.40 -3.51
C GLU A 8 -3.12 7.94 -2.07
N VAL A 9 -3.29 6.65 -1.78
CA VAL A 9 -3.02 6.07 -0.46
C VAL A 9 -1.57 6.28 -0.07
N LEU A 10 -0.63 6.04 -0.99
CA LEU A 10 0.79 6.29 -0.76
C LEU A 10 1.16 7.79 -0.86
N GLY A 11 0.26 8.65 -1.36
CA GLY A 11 0.52 10.07 -1.56
C GLY A 11 1.58 10.34 -2.63
N VAL A 12 1.63 9.50 -3.67
CA VAL A 12 2.56 9.61 -4.79
C VAL A 12 1.81 9.81 -6.11
N GLN A 13 2.53 10.23 -7.16
CA GLN A 13 1.95 10.33 -8.50
C GLN A 13 1.86 8.95 -9.17
N ASN A 14 0.95 8.81 -10.14
CA ASN A 14 0.78 7.57 -10.92
C ASN A 14 2.03 7.15 -11.72
N ASN A 15 2.88 8.11 -12.08
CA ASN A 15 4.17 7.92 -12.74
C ASN A 15 5.33 7.70 -11.76
N ALA A 16 5.06 7.55 -10.46
CA ALA A 16 6.10 7.40 -9.46
C ALA A 16 6.99 6.18 -9.75
N ASP A 17 8.29 6.34 -9.51
CA ASP A 17 9.24 5.26 -9.63
C ASP A 17 9.24 4.37 -8.37
N ASP A 18 9.86 3.20 -8.48
CA ASP A 18 9.87 2.21 -7.38
C ASP A 18 10.52 2.77 -6.10
N GLN A 19 11.49 3.69 -6.24
CA GLN A 19 12.08 4.35 -5.08
C GLN A 19 11.11 5.30 -4.38
N GLN A 20 10.34 6.10 -5.14
CA GLN A 20 9.30 6.95 -4.58
C GLN A 20 8.22 6.13 -3.87
N ILE A 21 7.74 5.06 -4.48
CA ILE A 21 6.74 4.14 -3.91
C ILE A 21 7.25 3.55 -2.58
N LYS A 22 8.48 3.03 -2.58
CA LYS A 22 9.11 2.46 -1.37
C LYS A 22 9.37 3.51 -0.28
N SER A 23 9.80 4.71 -0.67
CA SER A 23 10.04 5.81 0.27
C SER A 23 8.75 6.29 0.92
N ALA A 24 7.68 6.44 0.13
CA ALA A 24 6.37 6.82 0.61
C ALA A 24 5.78 5.78 1.58
N TYR A 25 5.83 4.49 1.21
CA TYR A 25 5.38 3.42 2.08
C TYR A 25 6.11 3.42 3.43
N ARG A 26 7.44 3.50 3.44
CA ARG A 26 8.23 3.56 4.69
C ARG A 26 7.80 4.70 5.60
N LYS A 27 7.53 5.89 5.05
CA LYS A 27 7.09 7.05 5.84
C LYS A 27 5.72 6.79 6.47
N LEU A 28 4.78 6.22 5.72
CA LEU A 28 3.44 5.90 6.21
C LEU A 28 3.47 4.75 7.22
N ALA A 29 4.29 3.73 6.97
CA ALA A 29 4.47 2.58 7.86
C ALA A 29 5.00 3.03 9.23
N LEU A 30 5.99 3.92 9.26
CA LEU A 30 6.47 4.54 10.51
C LEU A 30 5.43 5.46 11.15
N GLN A 31 4.65 6.19 10.35
CA GLN A 31 3.62 7.10 10.87
C GLN A 31 2.48 6.35 11.54
N TYR A 32 2.05 5.24 10.95
CA TYR A 32 0.88 4.46 11.38
C TYR A 32 1.24 3.14 12.08
N HIS A 33 2.50 2.95 12.44
CA HIS A 33 2.97 1.74 13.14
C HIS A 33 2.16 1.50 14.43
N PRO A 34 1.74 0.24 14.74
CA PRO A 34 1.03 -0.09 15.98
C PRO A 34 1.80 0.28 17.26
N ASP A 35 3.11 0.04 17.33
CA ASP A 35 3.97 0.50 18.44
C ASP A 35 3.89 2.00 18.72
N ARG A 36 3.73 2.84 17.68
CA ARG A 36 3.64 4.29 17.84
C ARG A 36 2.20 4.77 18.03
N ASN A 37 1.23 3.97 17.60
CA ASN A 37 -0.21 4.27 17.68
C ASN A 37 -0.97 3.10 18.34
N PRO A 38 -0.63 2.74 19.60
CA PRO A 38 -1.22 1.59 20.24
C PRO A 38 -2.72 1.80 20.46
N GLY A 39 -3.54 0.89 19.94
CA GLY A 39 -5.00 0.94 20.08
C GLY A 39 -5.70 1.95 19.16
N ASP A 40 -4.99 2.58 18.22
CA ASP A 40 -5.61 3.46 17.22
C ASP A 40 -6.07 2.66 15.99
N SER A 41 -7.37 2.38 15.93
CA SER A 41 -7.99 1.66 14.81
C SER A 41 -7.89 2.42 13.48
N GLN A 42 -7.82 3.75 13.48
CA GLN A 42 -7.64 4.52 12.24
C GLN A 42 -6.22 4.39 11.71
N ALA A 43 -5.22 4.42 12.60
CA ALA A 43 -3.83 4.17 12.21
C ALA A 43 -3.68 2.76 11.66
N GLU A 44 -4.29 1.76 12.30
CA GLU A 44 -4.28 0.37 11.82
C GLU A 44 -4.91 0.22 10.42
N GLU A 45 -6.06 0.86 10.18
CA GLU A 45 -6.72 0.85 8.87
C GLU A 45 -5.84 1.51 7.80
N ARG A 46 -5.26 2.67 8.09
CA ARG A 46 -4.34 3.36 7.17
C ARG A 46 -3.05 2.57 6.91
N PHE A 47 -2.53 1.87 7.92
CA PHE A 47 -1.36 1.01 7.78
C PHE A 47 -1.65 -0.16 6.85
N LYS A 48 -2.79 -0.84 7.05
CA LYS A 48 -3.24 -1.94 6.20
C LYS A 48 -3.45 -1.49 4.75
N GLU A 49 -4.05 -0.31 4.55
CA GLU A 49 -4.29 0.22 3.22
C GLU A 49 -2.98 0.63 2.51
N ALA A 50 -2.05 1.28 3.23
CA ALA A 50 -0.72 1.60 2.71
C ALA A 50 0.09 0.33 2.36
N ALA A 51 -0.06 -0.72 3.16
CA ALA A 51 0.55 -2.02 2.90
C ALA A 51 -0.02 -2.68 1.64
N GLU A 52 -1.35 -2.69 1.46
CA GLU A 52 -2.01 -3.21 0.26
C GLU A 52 -1.54 -2.44 -0.98
N ALA A 53 -1.51 -1.10 -0.89
CA ALA A 53 -1.04 -0.23 -1.96
C ALA A 53 0.41 -0.52 -2.35
N TYR A 54 1.31 -0.62 -1.39
CA TYR A 54 2.71 -0.94 -1.64
C TYR A 54 2.89 -2.35 -2.22
N ALA A 55 2.19 -3.35 -1.69
CA ALA A 55 2.27 -4.73 -2.18
C ALA A 55 1.83 -4.90 -3.64
N VAL A 56 0.99 -3.99 -4.14
CA VAL A 56 0.55 -3.93 -5.54
C VAL A 56 1.48 -3.07 -6.38
N LEU A 57 1.84 -1.87 -5.92
CA LEU A 57 2.60 -0.90 -6.70
C LEU A 57 4.11 -1.19 -6.77
N ALA A 58 4.67 -1.90 -5.78
CA ALA A 58 6.08 -2.28 -5.77
C ALA A 58 6.40 -3.52 -6.63
N ASP A 59 5.38 -4.26 -7.04
CA ASP A 59 5.49 -5.41 -7.95
C ASP A 59 5.09 -4.96 -9.35
N SER A 60 6.02 -5.03 -10.30
CA SER A 60 5.80 -4.55 -11.67
C SER A 60 4.62 -5.24 -12.37
N ASP A 61 4.42 -6.54 -12.13
CA ASP A 61 3.32 -7.31 -12.75
C ASP A 61 1.97 -6.98 -12.13
N LYS A 62 1.93 -6.78 -10.80
CA LYS A 62 0.72 -6.33 -10.11
C LYS A 62 0.38 -4.88 -10.44
N ARG A 63 1.38 -4.00 -10.50
CA ARG A 63 1.23 -2.60 -10.92
C ARG A 63 0.71 -2.50 -12.35
N ALA A 64 1.22 -3.31 -13.27
CA ALA A 64 0.73 -3.35 -14.64
C ALA A 64 -0.75 -3.77 -14.70
N ARG A 65 -1.14 -4.81 -13.97
CA ARG A 65 -2.54 -5.25 -13.86
C ARG A 65 -3.43 -4.20 -13.20
N TYR A 66 -2.95 -3.55 -12.15
CA TYR A 66 -3.66 -2.45 -11.48
C TYR A 66 -3.87 -1.27 -12.42
N ASN A 67 -2.86 -0.88 -13.19
CA ASN A 67 -2.99 0.20 -14.16
C ASN A 67 -3.95 -0.13 -15.30
N GLN A 68 -4.09 -1.41 -15.67
CA GLN A 68 -4.96 -1.84 -16.76
C GLN A 68 -6.42 -2.04 -16.33
N PHE A 69 -6.66 -2.55 -15.12
CA PHE A 69 -7.98 -2.99 -14.68
C PHE A 69 -8.44 -2.37 -13.34
N GLY A 70 -7.64 -1.48 -12.75
CA GLY A 70 -7.86 -0.93 -11.42
C GLY A 70 -7.79 -1.99 -10.32
N HIS A 71 -8.53 -1.77 -9.23
CA HIS A 71 -8.59 -2.71 -8.10
C HIS A 71 -9.08 -4.11 -8.51
N ALA A 72 -9.94 -4.23 -9.53
CA ALA A 72 -10.44 -5.51 -10.02
C ALA A 72 -9.32 -6.39 -10.64
N GLY A 73 -8.25 -5.79 -11.15
CA GLY A 73 -7.10 -6.52 -11.72
C GLY A 73 -6.19 -7.17 -10.68
N VAL A 74 -6.37 -6.80 -9.41
CA VAL A 74 -5.54 -7.25 -8.29
C VAL A 74 -6.37 -7.81 -7.13
N GLU A 75 -7.70 -7.72 -7.20
CA GLU A 75 -8.63 -8.42 -6.31
C GLU A 75 -8.36 -9.93 -6.37
N GLY A 76 -7.95 -10.50 -5.22
CA GLY A 76 -7.55 -11.90 -5.10
C GLY A 76 -6.03 -12.14 -5.16
N VAL A 77 -5.25 -11.20 -5.70
CA VAL A 77 -3.77 -11.21 -5.65
C VAL A 77 -3.25 -10.39 -4.47
N SER A 78 -4.03 -9.42 -3.99
CA SER A 78 -3.75 -8.61 -2.80
C SER A 78 -4.11 -9.29 -1.47
N GLY A 79 -4.65 -10.51 -1.51
CA GLY A 79 -4.98 -11.29 -0.31
C GLY A 79 -3.75 -11.94 0.33
N ALA A 80 -3.06 -11.20 1.21
CA ALA A 80 -2.35 -11.71 2.39
C ALA A 80 -1.41 -12.94 2.26
N GLN A 81 -0.95 -13.31 1.07
CA GLN A 81 -0.01 -14.40 0.86
C GLN A 81 1.35 -13.83 0.45
N GLY A 82 2.15 -13.45 1.46
CA GLY A 82 3.60 -13.30 1.32
C GLY A 82 4.20 -11.91 1.53
N PHE A 83 3.39 -10.86 1.75
CA PHE A 83 3.93 -9.55 2.14
C PHE A 83 3.71 -9.31 3.62
N ASP A 84 4.80 -9.28 4.39
CA ASP A 84 4.79 -8.80 5.77
C ASP A 84 4.98 -7.27 5.76
N PRO A 85 3.94 -6.47 6.05
CA PRO A 85 4.04 -5.02 6.03
C PRO A 85 4.89 -4.45 7.15
N THR A 86 5.17 -5.23 8.20
CA THR A 86 5.92 -4.79 9.38
C THR A 86 7.43 -4.76 9.18
N ILE A 87 7.94 -5.28 8.04
CA ILE A 87 9.39 -5.32 7.78
C ILE A 87 10.02 -3.94 7.51
N PHE A 88 9.21 -2.92 7.23
CA PHE A 88 9.66 -1.57 6.87
C PHE A 88 9.34 -0.52 7.92
N SER A 89 8.83 -0.96 9.07
CA SER A 89 8.16 -0.14 10.07
C SER A 89 8.93 -0.19 11.39
#